data_AF-A0A6J8EC69-F1
#
_entry.id   AF-A0A6J8EC69-F1
#
_cell.length_a   1.000
_cell.length_b   1.000
_cell.length_c   1.000
_cell.angle_alpha   90.00
_cell.angle_beta   90.00
_cell.angle_gamma   90.00
#
_symmetry.space_group_name_H-M   'P 1'
#
loop_
_entity.id
_entity.type
_entity.pdbx_description
1 polymer ?
#
loop_
_entity_poly.entity_id
_entity_poly.type
_entity_poly.pdbx_seq_one_letter_code
_entity_poly.pdbx_strand_id
1 'polypeptide(L)'
;MKRVSAGPKYLNEKSWSAQLEDKVESVATHFHWAVRNCEENPKELKNVLLNIVEHYKNNHQKCHPDSRCKRDTNYEPKRIILSIPIAEKLLLGVIRKSTIYTHPEDYVLAKDTCYVESFNNTMNMFQDKRIAFSNDNYQARSQLAVCHWNENVDRDFTSIWNPNRRNAPRSNIGKKNYKPPTYNYRQSIWARQINSFY
;
A
#
# COMPACT_ATOMS: atom_id res chain seq x y z
N MET A 1 -4.03 1.71 18.48
CA MET A 1 -2.60 1.97 18.75
C MET A 1 -2.35 3.08 19.77
N LYS A 2 -2.86 4.31 19.60
CA LYS A 2 -2.51 5.45 20.50
C LYS A 2 -2.60 5.19 22.01
N ARG A 3 -3.57 4.39 22.46
CA ARG A 3 -3.76 4.05 23.89
C ARG A 3 -2.69 3.13 24.49
N VAL A 4 -1.97 2.36 23.66
CA VAL A 4 -0.90 1.46 24.12
C VAL A 4 0.50 2.03 23.88
N SER A 5 0.60 3.15 23.16
CA SER A 5 1.87 3.79 22.81
C SER A 5 2.21 5.00 23.68
N ALA A 6 1.23 5.56 24.41
CA ALA A 6 1.42 6.70 25.30
C ALA A 6 0.41 6.66 26.46
N GLY A 7 0.79 7.18 27.62
CA GLY A 7 -0.06 7.28 28.80
C GLY A 7 0.66 7.82 30.03
N PRO A 8 -0.01 7.85 31.20
CA PRO A 8 0.61 8.27 32.45
C PRO A 8 1.77 7.35 32.87
N LYS A 9 2.85 7.91 33.41
CA LYS A 9 4.09 7.18 33.78
C LYS A 9 3.83 5.97 34.69
N TYR A 10 2.90 6.07 35.64
CA TYR A 10 2.56 4.98 36.58
C TYR A 10 1.86 3.77 35.93
N LEU A 11 1.36 3.92 34.70
CA LEU A 11 0.76 2.87 33.88
C LEU A 11 1.70 2.33 32.80
N ASN A 12 2.93 2.86 32.73
CA ASN A 12 3.95 2.33 31.83
C ASN A 12 4.21 0.85 32.16
N GLU A 13 4.35 0.04 31.12
CA GLU A 13 4.48 -1.43 31.21
C GLU A 13 3.26 -2.11 31.85
N LYS A 14 2.10 -1.44 31.88
CA LYS A 14 0.82 -2.05 32.30
C LYS A 14 -0.21 -1.93 31.19
N SER A 15 -0.58 -0.69 30.85
CA SER A 15 -1.58 -0.40 29.80
C SER A 15 -0.96 0.19 28.54
N TRP A 16 0.27 0.69 28.62
CA TRP A 16 1.03 1.25 27.50
C TRP A 16 2.53 1.00 27.69
N SER A 17 3.32 1.14 26.63
CA SER A 17 4.78 1.01 26.69
C SER A 17 5.47 2.03 25.79
N ALA A 18 6.56 2.63 26.29
CA ALA A 18 7.43 3.51 25.50
C ALA A 18 8.01 2.80 24.26
N GLN A 19 8.20 1.48 24.30
CA GLN A 19 8.64 0.70 23.14
C GLN A 19 7.61 0.67 22.00
N LEU A 20 6.39 1.16 22.19
CA LEU A 20 5.35 1.20 21.15
C LEU A 20 5.12 2.61 20.57
N GLU A 21 5.80 3.63 21.09
CA GLU A 21 5.62 5.04 20.71
C GLU A 21 5.87 5.27 19.22
N ASP A 22 6.98 4.77 18.71
CA ASP A 22 7.44 4.93 17.31
C ASP A 22 6.81 3.95 16.31
N LYS A 23 5.85 3.13 16.77
CA LYS A 23 5.25 2.05 15.98
C LYS A 23 3.83 2.36 15.51
N VAL A 24 3.18 3.42 16.00
CA VAL A 24 1.77 3.72 15.69
C VAL A 24 1.51 3.84 14.19
N GLU A 25 2.24 4.71 13.51
CA GLU A 25 2.11 4.92 12.06
C GLU A 25 2.58 3.70 11.27
N SER A 26 3.70 3.10 11.69
CA SER A 26 4.28 1.94 11.01
C SER A 26 3.38 0.72 11.01
N VAL A 27 2.67 0.46 12.11
CA VAL A 27 1.71 -0.64 12.22
C VAL A 27 0.53 -0.39 11.28
N ALA A 28 0.03 0.85 11.18
CA ALA A 28 -1.02 1.18 10.23
C ALA A 28 -0.57 0.96 8.77
N THR A 29 0.63 1.43 8.41
CA THR A 29 1.21 1.18 7.07
C THR A 29 1.36 -0.31 6.79
N HIS A 30 1.80 -1.10 7.78
CA HIS A 30 1.90 -2.55 7.65
C HIS A 30 0.56 -3.23 7.40
N PHE A 31 -0.53 -2.73 7.99
CA PHE A 31 -1.86 -3.28 7.75
C PHE A 31 -2.29 -3.09 6.30
N HIS A 32 -2.09 -1.89 5.74
CA HIS A 32 -2.36 -1.62 4.33
C HIS A 32 -1.48 -2.49 3.41
N TRP A 33 -0.20 -2.63 3.75
CA TRP A 33 0.71 -3.49 3.00
C TRP A 33 0.31 -4.96 3.09
N ALA A 34 -0.10 -5.45 4.26
CA ALA A 34 -0.54 -6.84 4.47
C ALA A 34 -1.78 -7.17 3.64
N VAL A 35 -2.77 -6.27 3.62
CA VAL A 35 -3.97 -6.40 2.77
C VAL A 35 -3.58 -6.52 1.30
N ARG A 36 -2.64 -5.70 0.82
CA ARG A 36 -2.17 -5.74 -0.57
C ARG A 36 -1.43 -7.03 -0.93
N ASN A 37 -0.71 -7.63 0.02
CA ASN A 37 0.21 -8.75 -0.23
C ASN A 37 -0.26 -10.07 0.43
N CYS A 38 -1.56 -10.22 0.64
CA CYS A 38 -2.12 -11.45 1.22
C CYS A 38 -2.57 -12.49 0.18
N GLU A 39 -2.37 -12.24 -1.11
CA GLU A 39 -2.73 -13.16 -2.21
C GLU A 39 -4.18 -13.64 -2.12
N GLU A 40 -5.09 -12.74 -1.72
CA GLU A 40 -6.51 -13.01 -1.55
C GLU A 40 -6.81 -14.13 -0.50
N ASN A 41 -5.84 -14.46 0.36
CA ASN A 41 -5.93 -15.53 1.33
C ASN A 41 -6.11 -14.97 2.76
N PRO A 42 -7.26 -15.24 3.42
CA PRO A 42 -7.54 -14.73 4.77
C PRO A 42 -6.58 -15.25 5.84
N LYS A 43 -6.07 -16.48 5.68
CA LYS A 43 -5.10 -17.07 6.61
C LYS A 43 -3.75 -16.38 6.49
N GLU A 44 -3.32 -16.11 5.26
CA GLU A 44 -2.05 -15.43 5.02
C GLU A 44 -2.08 -13.99 5.50
N LEU A 45 -3.20 -13.29 5.30
CA LEU A 45 -3.40 -11.95 5.87
C LEU A 45 -3.18 -11.95 7.40
N LYS A 46 -3.74 -12.92 8.14
CA LYS A 46 -3.52 -13.05 9.58
C LYS A 46 -2.06 -13.34 9.93
N ASN A 47 -1.40 -14.23 9.18
CA ASN A 47 0.01 -14.56 9.41
C ASN A 47 0.90 -13.33 9.23
N VAL A 48 0.72 -12.60 8.13
CA VAL A 48 1.46 -11.40 7.80
C VAL A 48 1.23 -10.30 8.85
N LEU A 49 -0.01 -10.12 9.33
CA LEU A 49 -0.32 -9.15 10.37
C LEU A 49 0.38 -9.46 11.69
N LEU A 50 0.51 -10.73 12.08
CA LEU A 50 1.21 -11.12 13.31
C LEU A 50 2.73 -11.01 13.18
N ASN A 51 3.27 -11.21 11.98
CA ASN A 51 4.70 -11.19 11.71
C ASN A 51 5.38 -9.85 12.04
N ILE A 52 4.64 -8.73 12.06
CA ILE A 52 5.18 -7.42 12.45
C ILE A 52 5.78 -7.44 13.87
N VAL A 53 5.24 -8.27 14.77
CA VAL A 53 5.74 -8.39 16.14
C VAL A 53 7.14 -9.00 16.14
N GLU A 54 7.34 -10.06 15.38
CA GLU A 54 8.65 -10.71 15.21
C GLU A 54 9.65 -9.75 14.53
N HIS A 55 9.20 -8.98 13.53
CA HIS A 55 10.03 -7.94 12.93
C HIS A 55 10.54 -6.93 13.97
N TYR A 56 9.69 -6.47 14.89
CA TYR A 56 10.11 -5.54 15.94
C TYR A 56 10.95 -6.16 17.05
N LYS A 57 10.90 -7.48 17.22
CA LYS A 57 11.86 -8.24 18.05
C LYS A 57 13.21 -8.46 17.36
N ASN A 58 13.43 -7.86 16.18
CA ASN A 58 14.61 -8.08 15.36
C ASN A 58 14.71 -9.51 14.78
N ASN A 59 13.58 -10.24 14.71
CA ASN A 59 13.50 -11.54 14.06
C ASN A 59 12.95 -11.38 12.63
N HIS A 60 13.83 -11.47 11.64
CA HIS A 60 13.50 -11.19 10.24
C HIS A 60 13.29 -12.45 9.39
N GLN A 61 13.15 -13.64 9.98
CA GLN A 61 13.06 -14.90 9.22
C GLN A 61 11.89 -14.88 8.22
N LYS A 62 10.70 -14.48 8.68
CA LYS A 62 9.45 -14.45 7.91
C LYS A 62 9.17 -13.10 7.24
N CYS A 63 10.13 -12.17 7.19
CA CYS A 63 9.93 -10.91 6.48
C CYS A 63 9.87 -11.14 4.97
N HIS A 64 9.06 -10.35 4.26
CA HIS A 64 8.91 -10.43 2.81
C HIS A 64 10.28 -10.25 2.12
N PRO A 65 10.58 -10.99 1.02
CA PRO A 65 11.88 -10.92 0.34
C PRO A 65 12.27 -9.51 -0.10
N ASP A 66 11.27 -8.71 -0.48
CA ASP A 66 11.48 -7.33 -0.93
C ASP A 66 11.71 -6.33 0.20
N SER A 67 11.59 -6.76 1.44
CA SER A 67 11.81 -5.90 2.60
C SER A 67 13.27 -5.48 2.68
N ARG A 68 13.50 -4.23 3.09
CA ARG A 68 14.87 -3.71 3.28
C ARG A 68 15.71 -4.60 4.22
N CYS A 69 15.10 -5.15 5.27
CA CYS A 69 15.79 -6.04 6.22
C CYS A 69 16.29 -7.36 5.61
N LYS A 70 15.84 -7.74 4.41
CA LYS A 70 16.34 -8.90 3.66
C LYS A 70 17.34 -8.52 2.57
N ARG A 71 17.19 -7.33 1.98
CA ARG A 71 18.00 -6.85 0.85
C ARG A 71 19.28 -6.13 1.27
N ASP A 72 19.26 -5.44 2.41
CA ASP A 72 20.36 -4.61 2.90
C ASP A 72 21.28 -5.45 3.79
N THR A 73 22.56 -5.58 3.43
CA THR A 73 23.54 -6.36 4.20
C THR A 73 23.87 -5.71 5.55
N ASN A 74 23.76 -4.39 5.65
CA ASN A 74 24.00 -3.61 6.87
C ASN A 74 22.69 -3.03 7.40
N TYR A 75 21.65 -3.88 7.48
CA TYR A 75 20.36 -3.44 7.99
C TYR A 75 20.42 -3.09 9.48
N GLU A 76 20.13 -1.83 9.79
CA GLU A 76 19.92 -1.36 11.16
C GLU A 76 18.45 -1.00 11.40
N PRO A 77 17.82 -1.51 12.49
CA PRO A 77 16.47 -1.12 12.86
C PRO A 77 16.37 0.39 13.13
N LYS A 78 15.51 1.08 12.37
CA LYS A 78 15.22 2.51 12.61
C LYS A 78 14.40 2.77 13.87
N ARG A 79 13.79 1.72 14.42
CA ARG A 79 12.79 1.78 15.49
C ARG A 79 13.27 1.03 16.72
N ILE A 80 12.75 1.41 17.87
CA ILE A 80 13.08 0.80 19.16
C ILE A 80 12.78 -0.70 19.09
N ILE A 81 13.75 -1.52 19.49
CA ILE A 81 13.58 -2.98 19.52
C ILE A 81 12.58 -3.34 20.62
N LEU A 82 11.67 -4.27 20.30
CA LEU A 82 10.68 -4.78 21.22
C LEU A 82 11.31 -5.89 22.08
N SER A 83 11.66 -5.57 23.31
CA SER A 83 12.26 -6.53 24.26
C SER A 83 11.36 -6.83 25.46
N ILE A 84 10.41 -5.94 25.78
CA ILE A 84 9.55 -6.10 26.95
C ILE A 84 8.37 -7.03 26.61
N PRO A 85 8.15 -8.15 27.34
CA PRO A 85 7.06 -9.09 27.06
C PRO A 85 5.66 -8.45 27.13
N ILE A 86 5.50 -7.44 27.98
CA ILE A 86 4.24 -6.72 28.12
C ILE A 86 3.97 -5.87 26.87
N ALA A 87 4.99 -5.22 26.31
CA ALA A 87 4.87 -4.44 25.07
C ALA A 87 4.47 -5.34 23.89
N GLU A 88 5.05 -6.54 23.82
CA GLU A 88 4.63 -7.58 22.88
C GLU A 88 3.15 -7.94 23.04
N LYS A 89 2.72 -8.26 24.28
CA LYS A 89 1.35 -8.64 24.56
C LYS A 89 0.36 -7.52 24.20
N LEU A 90 0.73 -6.26 24.47
CA LEU A 90 -0.07 -5.09 24.10
C LEU A 90 -0.20 -4.96 22.58
N LEU A 91 0.90 -5.08 21.84
CA LEU A 91 0.90 -5.00 20.37
C LEU A 91 0.07 -6.14 19.74
N LEU A 92 0.29 -7.39 20.18
CA LEU A 92 -0.51 -8.54 19.76
C LEU A 92 -2.00 -8.34 20.07
N GLY A 93 -2.31 -7.81 21.25
CA GLY A 93 -3.68 -7.50 21.66
C GLY A 93 -4.34 -6.48 20.73
N VAL A 94 -3.61 -5.43 20.31
CA VAL A 94 -4.11 -4.45 19.35
C VAL A 94 -4.35 -5.08 17.98
N ILE A 95 -3.42 -5.91 17.49
CA ILE A 95 -3.55 -6.56 16.19
C ILE A 95 -4.74 -7.51 16.20
N ARG A 96 -4.85 -8.38 17.21
CA ARG A 96 -5.92 -9.39 17.30
C ARG A 96 -7.31 -8.79 17.48
N LYS A 97 -7.41 -7.60 18.08
CA LYS A 97 -8.68 -6.86 18.24
C LYS A 97 -9.04 -5.98 17.03
N SER A 98 -8.15 -5.86 16.05
CA SER A 98 -8.44 -5.07 14.86
C SER A 98 -9.49 -5.75 13.99
N THR A 99 -10.33 -4.96 13.33
CA THR A 99 -11.38 -5.48 12.43
C THR A 99 -10.81 -6.31 11.30
N ILE A 100 -9.65 -5.90 10.77
CA ILE A 100 -8.95 -6.61 9.69
C ILE A 100 -8.50 -8.01 10.15
N TYR A 101 -8.05 -8.15 11.40
CA TYR A 101 -7.69 -9.47 11.93
C TYR A 101 -8.91 -10.32 12.30
N THR A 102 -9.99 -9.71 12.82
CA THR A 102 -11.19 -10.45 13.23
C THR A 102 -11.99 -10.93 12.02
N HIS A 103 -12.12 -10.09 10.99
CA HIS A 103 -12.87 -10.37 9.76
C HIS A 103 -11.98 -10.26 8.52
N PRO A 104 -10.95 -11.11 8.37
CA PRO A 104 -10.00 -10.99 7.26
C PRO A 104 -10.67 -11.17 5.89
N GLU A 105 -11.76 -11.94 5.81
CA GLU A 105 -12.47 -12.25 4.56
C GLU A 105 -13.07 -11.00 3.91
N ASP A 106 -13.43 -9.99 4.71
CA ASP A 106 -13.97 -8.73 4.20
C ASP A 106 -12.89 -7.85 3.53
N TYR A 107 -11.61 -8.14 3.79
CA TYR A 107 -10.49 -7.29 3.38
C TYR A 107 -9.53 -7.93 2.39
N VAL A 108 -9.61 -9.24 2.13
CA VAL A 108 -8.69 -9.93 1.20
C VAL A 108 -8.75 -9.40 -0.24
N LEU A 109 -9.89 -8.86 -0.65
CA LEU A 109 -10.08 -8.25 -1.96
C LEU A 109 -9.88 -6.73 -1.96
N ALA A 110 -9.62 -6.13 -0.79
CA ALA A 110 -9.48 -4.69 -0.69
C ALA A 110 -8.28 -4.21 -1.50
N LYS A 111 -8.53 -3.28 -2.42
CA LYS A 111 -7.49 -2.64 -3.23
C LYS A 111 -7.08 -1.32 -2.60
N ASP A 112 -5.85 -0.91 -2.87
CA ASP A 112 -5.33 0.36 -2.40
C ASP A 112 -6.16 1.52 -2.98
N THR A 113 -6.60 2.43 -2.12
CA THR A 113 -7.36 3.62 -2.50
C THR A 113 -6.69 4.41 -3.62
N CYS A 114 -5.35 4.40 -3.70
CA CYS A 114 -4.64 5.10 -4.77
C CYS A 114 -4.89 4.51 -6.16
N TYR A 115 -5.10 3.18 -6.29
CA TYR A 115 -5.43 2.56 -7.58
C TYR A 115 -6.85 2.93 -8.00
N VAL A 116 -7.79 2.94 -7.06
CA VAL A 116 -9.19 3.31 -7.31
C VAL A 116 -9.28 4.79 -7.74
N GLU A 117 -8.57 5.67 -7.02
CA GLU A 117 -8.50 7.10 -7.37
C GLU A 117 -7.81 7.31 -8.73
N SER A 118 -6.70 6.61 -8.99
CA SER A 118 -5.99 6.66 -10.27
C SER A 118 -6.89 6.21 -11.43
N PHE A 119 -7.60 5.09 -11.27
CA PHE A 119 -8.54 4.58 -12.26
C PHE A 119 -9.65 5.59 -12.56
N ASN A 120 -10.28 6.15 -11.51
CA ASN A 120 -11.32 7.16 -11.68
C ASN A 120 -10.79 8.44 -12.36
N ASN A 121 -9.55 8.84 -12.09
CA ASN A 121 -8.91 9.95 -12.78
C ASN A 121 -8.69 9.64 -14.27
N THR A 122 -8.24 8.42 -14.60
CA THR A 122 -8.13 7.98 -16.00
C THR A 122 -9.49 7.96 -16.68
N MET A 123 -10.54 7.44 -16.03
CA MET A 123 -11.90 7.48 -16.57
C MET A 123 -12.33 8.90 -16.91
N ASN A 124 -12.10 9.87 -16.02
CA ASN A 124 -12.44 11.28 -16.26
C ASN A 124 -11.70 11.90 -17.45
N MET A 125 -10.47 11.43 -17.77
CA MET A 125 -9.72 11.93 -18.93
C MET A 125 -10.38 11.54 -20.27
N PHE A 126 -10.98 10.35 -20.33
CA PHE A 126 -11.65 9.85 -21.54
C PHE A 126 -13.14 10.19 -21.57
N GLN A 127 -13.74 10.34 -20.40
CA GLN A 127 -15.15 10.60 -20.20
C GLN A 127 -15.33 11.66 -19.13
N ASP A 128 -15.26 12.93 -19.56
CA ASP A 128 -15.54 14.05 -18.66
C ASP A 128 -17.00 13.97 -18.17
N LYS A 129 -17.18 14.01 -16.84
CA LYS A 129 -18.49 13.99 -16.18
C LYS A 129 -19.39 15.17 -16.58
N ARG A 130 -18.80 16.25 -17.10
CA ARG A 130 -19.51 17.47 -17.52
C ARG A 130 -20.14 17.35 -18.90
N ILE A 131 -19.79 16.33 -19.67
CA ILE A 131 -20.27 16.15 -21.04
C ILE A 131 -21.18 14.93 -21.07
N ALA A 132 -22.40 15.12 -21.56
CA ALA A 132 -23.32 14.01 -21.81
C ALA A 132 -22.91 13.29 -23.10
N PHE A 133 -22.71 11.98 -23.01
CA PHE A 133 -22.45 11.11 -24.17
C PHE A 133 -23.66 10.21 -24.40
N SER A 134 -23.87 9.80 -25.65
CA SER A 134 -24.75 8.65 -25.91
C SER A 134 -24.17 7.39 -25.27
N ASN A 135 -25.03 6.39 -25.02
CA ASN A 135 -24.62 5.14 -24.36
C ASN A 135 -23.45 4.46 -25.07
N ASP A 136 -23.47 4.40 -26.40
CA ASP A 136 -22.40 3.77 -27.19
C ASP A 136 -21.07 4.50 -27.05
N ASN A 137 -21.09 5.84 -27.09
CA ASN A 137 -19.89 6.66 -26.92
C ASN A 137 -19.35 6.58 -25.49
N TYR A 138 -20.24 6.53 -24.50
CA TYR A 138 -19.90 6.33 -23.10
C TYR A 138 -19.17 5.00 -22.93
N GLN A 139 -19.73 3.92 -23.47
CA GLN A 139 -19.16 2.58 -23.38
C GLN A 139 -17.80 2.48 -24.09
N ALA A 140 -17.70 2.98 -25.32
CA ALA A 140 -16.46 2.98 -26.08
C ALA A 140 -15.34 3.75 -25.35
N ARG A 141 -15.64 4.94 -24.82
CA ARG A 141 -14.69 5.75 -24.04
C ARG A 141 -14.27 5.09 -22.74
N SER A 142 -15.22 4.47 -22.03
CA SER A 142 -14.95 3.69 -20.83
C SER A 142 -13.98 2.54 -21.11
N GLN A 143 -14.22 1.79 -22.18
CA GLN A 143 -13.35 0.68 -22.58
C GLN A 143 -11.94 1.16 -22.97
N LEU A 144 -11.83 2.28 -23.70
CA LEU A 144 -10.53 2.89 -24.02
C LEU A 144 -9.78 3.36 -22.78
N ALA A 145 -10.49 3.93 -21.80
CA ALA A 145 -9.91 4.32 -20.52
C ALA A 145 -9.35 3.11 -19.75
N VAL A 146 -10.10 2.00 -19.73
CA VAL A 146 -9.66 0.73 -19.13
C VAL A 146 -8.39 0.21 -19.82
N CYS A 147 -8.36 0.19 -21.15
CA CYS A 147 -7.16 -0.21 -21.90
C CYS A 147 -5.96 0.69 -21.56
N HIS A 148 -6.16 2.01 -21.53
CA HIS A 148 -5.10 2.95 -21.19
C HIS A 148 -4.58 2.75 -19.77
N TRP A 149 -5.48 2.56 -18.79
CA TRP A 149 -5.12 2.36 -17.40
C TRP A 149 -4.35 1.05 -17.19
N ASN A 150 -4.84 -0.06 -17.74
CA ASN A 150 -4.17 -1.37 -17.66
C ASN A 150 -2.75 -1.33 -18.23
N GLU A 151 -2.52 -0.57 -19.31
CA GLU A 151 -1.19 -0.42 -19.90
C GLU A 151 -0.25 0.48 -19.08
N ASN A 152 -0.79 1.50 -18.38
CA ASN A 152 0.01 2.59 -17.84
C ASN A 152 0.03 2.71 -16.30
N VAL A 153 -0.82 1.98 -15.56
CA VAL A 153 -0.96 2.14 -14.10
C VAL A 153 0.34 1.88 -13.34
N ASP A 154 1.07 0.84 -13.74
CA ASP A 154 2.33 0.42 -13.10
C ASP A 154 3.56 0.75 -13.94
N ARG A 155 3.48 1.80 -14.78
CA ARG A 155 4.59 2.20 -15.65
C ARG A 155 5.85 2.52 -14.84
N ASP A 156 7.01 2.17 -15.41
CA ASP A 156 8.31 2.42 -14.79
C ASP A 156 8.58 3.92 -14.58
N PHE A 157 9.50 4.20 -13.66
CA PHE A 157 10.07 5.54 -13.45
C PHE A 157 11.56 5.57 -13.79
N THR A 158 12.03 6.71 -14.30
CA THR A 158 13.43 6.90 -14.69
C THR A 158 14.28 7.46 -13.55
N SER A 159 13.66 8.22 -12.65
CA SER A 159 14.34 8.88 -11.54
C SER A 159 13.38 9.20 -10.41
N ILE A 160 13.94 9.49 -9.23
CA ILE A 160 13.21 10.02 -8.08
C ILE A 160 13.75 11.43 -7.83
N TRP A 161 12.89 12.43 -7.99
CA TRP A 161 13.21 13.81 -7.68
C TRP A 161 13.00 14.08 -6.19
N ASN A 162 14.06 14.45 -5.47
CA ASN A 162 14.00 14.78 -4.05
C ASN A 162 14.04 16.30 -3.86
N PRO A 163 12.92 16.97 -3.58
CA PRO A 163 12.96 18.39 -3.27
C PRO A 163 13.71 18.59 -1.94
N ASN A 164 14.53 19.64 -1.87
CA ASN A 164 15.17 20.05 -0.63
C ASN A 164 14.36 21.18 0.02
N ARG A 165 13.28 20.82 0.72
CA ARG A 165 12.44 21.76 1.47
C ARG A 165 12.63 21.54 2.96
N ARG A 166 13.43 22.40 3.60
CA ARG A 166 13.70 22.37 5.05
C ARG A 166 12.43 22.49 5.90
N ASN A 167 11.47 23.32 5.46
CA ASN A 167 10.25 23.63 6.22
C ASN A 167 9.11 22.62 5.97
N ALA A 168 9.28 21.66 5.06
CA ALA A 168 8.27 20.67 4.72
C ALA A 168 8.92 19.28 4.60
N PRO A 169 9.37 18.68 5.72
CA PRO A 169 10.15 17.44 5.70
C PRO A 169 9.44 16.27 5.02
N ARG A 170 8.09 16.20 5.06
CA ARG A 170 7.31 15.20 4.30
C ARG A 170 7.39 15.38 2.79
N SER A 171 7.62 16.59 2.29
CA SER A 171 7.80 16.81 0.85
C SER A 171 9.12 16.25 0.32
N ASN A 172 10.10 16.00 1.21
CA ASN A 172 11.41 15.46 0.86
C ASN A 172 11.40 13.93 0.64
N ILE A 173 10.25 13.26 0.75
CA ILE A 173 10.07 11.80 0.54
C ILE A 173 10.37 11.40 -0.92
N GLY A 174 10.45 12.36 -1.83
CA GLY A 174 10.81 12.16 -3.23
C GLY A 174 9.59 11.87 -4.10
N LYS A 175 9.63 12.37 -5.34
CA LYS A 175 8.58 12.16 -6.35
C LYS A 175 9.15 11.35 -7.51
N LYS A 176 8.46 10.28 -7.90
CA LYS A 176 8.83 9.46 -9.06
C LYS A 176 8.58 10.24 -10.37
N ASN A 177 9.58 10.25 -11.24
CA ASN A 177 9.47 10.74 -12.61
C ASN A 177 9.22 9.55 -13.53
N TYR A 178 7.97 9.39 -13.95
CA TYR A 178 7.53 8.24 -14.75
C TYR A 178 7.94 8.35 -16.22
N LYS A 179 8.19 7.20 -16.86
CA LYS A 179 8.36 7.13 -18.33
C LYS A 179 7.10 7.64 -19.03
N PRO A 180 7.20 8.24 -20.23
CA PRO A 180 6.02 8.65 -21.01
C PRO A 180 5.02 7.50 -21.19
N PRO A 181 3.71 7.78 -21.17
CA PRO A 181 2.70 6.75 -21.36
C PRO A 181 2.76 6.17 -22.77
N THR A 182 2.48 4.87 -22.88
CA THR A 182 2.39 4.16 -24.16
C THR A 182 0.92 3.99 -24.57
N TYR A 183 0.72 3.73 -25.86
CA TYR A 183 -0.59 3.62 -26.50
C TYR A 183 -0.68 2.36 -27.38
N ASN A 184 -0.05 1.27 -26.95
CA ASN A 184 0.01 0.01 -27.69
C ASN A 184 -1.39 -0.58 -27.88
N TYR A 185 -2.30 -0.37 -26.93
CA TYR A 185 -3.70 -0.75 -27.07
C TYR A 185 -4.35 -0.16 -28.33
N ARG A 186 -4.03 1.08 -28.72
CA ARG A 186 -4.58 1.71 -29.94
C ARG A 186 -4.08 1.02 -31.19
N GLN A 187 -2.78 0.71 -31.24
CA GLN A 187 -2.18 0.00 -32.36
C GLN A 187 -2.75 -1.42 -32.48
N SER A 188 -2.95 -2.12 -31.36
CA SER A 188 -3.54 -3.46 -31.32
C SER A 188 -4.99 -3.47 -31.80
N ILE A 189 -5.80 -2.49 -31.39
CA ILE A 189 -7.19 -2.35 -31.85
C ILE A 189 -7.21 -2.08 -33.35
N TRP A 190 -6.37 -1.17 -33.83
CA TRP A 190 -6.30 -0.82 -35.25
C TRP A 190 -5.84 -2.01 -36.12
N ALA A 191 -4.81 -2.74 -35.69
CA ALA A 191 -4.33 -3.92 -36.39
C ALA A 191 -5.40 -5.02 -36.46
N ARG A 192 -6.14 -5.25 -35.37
CA ARG A 192 -7.27 -6.19 -35.36
C ARG A 192 -8.38 -5.77 -36.31
N GLN A 193 -8.68 -4.47 -36.37
CA GLN A 193 -9.68 -3.95 -37.30
C GLN A 193 -9.24 -4.15 -38.75
N ILE A 194 -7.98 -3.86 -39.10
CA ILE A 194 -7.44 -4.11 -40.45
C ILE A 194 -7.52 -5.59 -40.80
N ASN A 195 -7.08 -6.47 -39.91
CA ASN A 195 -7.14 -7.92 -40.11
C ASN A 195 -8.56 -8.50 -40.15
N SER A 196 -9.59 -7.71 -39.80
CA SER A 196 -10.99 -8.15 -39.97
C SER A 196 -11.52 -7.90 -41.39
N PHE A 197 -10.83 -7.05 -42.16
CA PHE A 197 -11.18 -6.73 -43.54
C PHE A 197 -10.46 -7.61 -44.57
N TYR A 198 -9.44 -8.35 -44.16
CA TYR A 198 -8.61 -9.23 -45.00
C TYR A 198 -8.59 -10.65 -44.42
#